data_AF-F2SN59-F1
#
_entry.id   AF-F2SN59-F1
#
_cell.length_a   1.000
_cell.length_b   1.000
_cell.length_c   1.000
_cell.angle_alpha   90.00
_cell.angle_beta   90.00
_cell.angle_gamma   90.00
#
_symmetry.space_group_name_H-M   'P 1'
#
loop_
_entity.id
_entity.type
_entity.pdbx_description
1 polymer ?
#
loop_
_entity_poly.entity_id
_entity_poly.type
_entity_poly.pdbx_seq_one_letter_code
_entity_poly.pdbx_strand_id
1 'polypeptide(L)'
;MILISTVVLFLLAYRPATASTVTYYIEQPLNTSFTVYDEFNGHILGLGVAGDGLLEVQPNSTTQWHFEQIFDYNYIIRESNSNRYIYVPDPKLGSLATVSKTAATVIDPTVYDNAQYKFYVRHEGPGLFFTVERHSTEQPDRYVIKLRENTDGKRQDFTFIKPQKKSNQIRATI
;
A
#
# COMPACT_ATOMS: atom_id res chain seq x y z
N MET A 1 34.98 24.82 43.27
CA MET A 1 33.50 24.71 43.33
C MET A 1 32.90 25.27 42.03
N ILE A 2 33.13 24.61 40.89
CA ILE A 2 32.58 24.97 39.57
C ILE A 2 32.59 23.67 38.74
N LEU A 3 31.55 22.85 38.80
CA LEU A 3 31.43 21.67 37.93
C LEU A 3 30.01 21.11 37.78
N ILE A 4 28.98 21.88 38.13
CA ILE A 4 27.58 21.44 38.04
C ILE A 4 26.77 22.24 36.98
N SER A 5 27.31 23.36 36.46
CA SER A 5 26.52 24.28 35.63
C SER A 5 26.47 23.97 34.14
N THR A 6 27.33 23.10 33.60
CA THR A 6 27.45 22.91 32.14
C THR A 6 26.65 21.74 31.57
N VAL A 7 26.25 20.76 32.40
CA VAL A 7 25.53 19.56 31.91
C VAL A 7 24.02 19.80 31.82
N VAL A 8 23.46 20.70 32.63
CA VAL A 8 22.02 20.98 32.64
C VAL A 8 21.58 21.80 31.42
N LEU A 9 22.46 22.61 30.82
CA LEU A 9 22.10 23.43 29.66
C LEU A 9 22.04 22.65 28.33
N PHE A 10 22.68 21.47 28.25
CA PHE A 10 22.66 20.64 27.03
C PHE A 10 21.46 19.68 26.94
N LEU A 11 20.77 19.43 28.06
CA LEU A 11 19.60 18.53 28.09
C LEU A 11 18.27 19.22 27.73
N LEU A 12 18.24 20.57 27.65
CA LEU A 12 17.03 21.34 27.37
C LEU A 12 16.83 21.69 25.88
N ALA A 13 17.73 21.24 24.99
CA ALA A 13 17.63 21.51 23.55
C ALA A 13 17.13 20.32 22.71
N TYR A 14 16.87 19.16 23.31
CA TYR A 14 16.16 18.07 22.63
C TYR A 14 14.65 18.27 22.78
N ARG A 15 14.12 19.27 22.08
CA ARG A 15 12.69 19.20 21.72
C ARG A 15 12.57 18.05 20.73
N PRO A 16 11.71 17.04 20.97
CA PRO A 16 11.36 16.14 19.90
C PRO A 16 10.84 17.02 18.77
N ALA A 17 11.45 16.93 17.60
CA ALA A 17 10.85 17.45 16.39
C ALA A 17 9.46 16.84 16.37
N THR A 18 8.43 17.66 16.60
CA THR A 18 7.05 17.25 16.38
C THR A 18 7.04 16.75 14.95
N ALA A 19 6.91 15.43 14.79
CA ALA A 19 6.67 14.84 13.49
C ALA A 19 5.48 15.62 12.94
N SER A 20 5.77 16.51 11.99
CA SER A 20 4.72 17.17 11.26
C SER A 20 4.07 16.02 10.53
N THR A 21 2.90 15.59 10.98
CA THR A 21 2.04 14.68 10.24
C THR A 21 1.70 15.45 8.98
N VAL A 22 2.55 15.29 7.96
CA VAL A 22 2.26 15.77 6.62
C VAL A 22 1.13 14.89 6.15
N THR A 23 -0.11 15.36 6.30
CA THR A 23 -1.26 14.70 5.70
C THR A 23 -1.13 14.87 4.20
N TYR A 24 -0.68 13.81 3.52
CA TYR A 24 -0.61 13.78 2.07
C TYR A 24 -2.01 13.52 1.53
N TYR A 25 -2.72 14.56 1.11
CA TYR A 25 -3.99 14.39 0.41
C TYR A 25 -3.72 13.90 -1.01
N ILE A 26 -4.20 12.69 -1.33
CA ILE A 26 -4.23 12.22 -2.72
C ILE A 26 -5.57 12.65 -3.31
N GLU A 27 -5.51 13.59 -4.25
CA GLU A 27 -6.68 14.01 -5.01
C GLU A 27 -7.23 12.84 -5.85
N GLN A 28 -8.54 12.64 -5.76
CA GLN A 28 -9.29 11.71 -6.61
C GLN A 28 -9.72 12.42 -7.91
N PRO A 29 -9.92 11.69 -9.03
CA PRO A 29 -9.77 10.24 -9.15
C PRO A 29 -8.31 9.77 -9.14
N LEU A 30 -8.08 8.54 -8.68
CA LEU A 30 -6.74 7.96 -8.53
C LEU A 30 -6.13 7.52 -9.88
N ASN A 31 -6.44 8.17 -11.01
CA ASN A 31 -6.05 7.77 -12.38
C ASN A 31 -4.55 7.92 -12.67
N THR A 32 -3.71 7.22 -11.92
CA THR A 32 -2.26 7.29 -12.00
C THR A 32 -1.62 6.04 -11.38
N SER A 33 -0.29 5.99 -11.41
CA SER A 33 0.47 4.90 -10.81
C SER A 33 0.87 5.22 -9.37
N PHE A 34 0.86 4.21 -8.51
CA PHE A 34 1.30 4.28 -7.12
C PHE A 34 2.21 3.11 -6.78
N THR A 35 3.14 3.36 -5.86
CA THR A 35 3.68 2.30 -5.01
C THR A 35 2.73 2.14 -3.83
N VAL A 36 2.31 0.90 -3.56
CA VAL A 36 1.36 0.57 -2.50
C VAL A 36 2.13 -0.07 -1.35
N TYR A 37 2.15 0.61 -0.21
CA TYR A 37 2.84 0.20 1.00
C TYR A 37 1.86 -0.40 1.98
N ASP A 38 2.30 -1.44 2.66
CA ASP A 38 1.64 -1.98 3.84
C ASP A 38 2.01 -1.15 5.06
N GLU A 39 1.00 -0.62 5.76
CA GLU A 39 1.23 0.31 6.86
C GLU A 39 1.94 -0.33 8.06
N PHE A 40 1.82 -1.65 8.24
CA PHE A 40 2.38 -2.33 9.40
C PHE A 40 3.91 -2.35 9.42
N ASN A 41 4.56 -2.45 8.26
CA ASN A 41 6.02 -2.57 8.17
C ASN A 41 6.65 -1.85 6.98
N GLY A 42 5.89 -1.09 6.20
CA GLY A 42 6.37 -0.36 5.04
C GLY A 42 6.83 -1.26 3.88
N HIS A 43 6.49 -2.55 3.89
CA HIS A 43 6.74 -3.44 2.76
C HIS A 43 5.80 -3.11 1.60
N ILE A 44 6.17 -3.51 0.40
CA ILE A 44 5.49 -3.08 -0.83
C ILE A 44 4.65 -4.23 -1.38
N LEU A 45 3.39 -3.93 -1.71
CA LEU A 45 2.51 -4.83 -2.46
C LEU A 45 3.06 -5.04 -3.87
N GLY A 46 3.31 -6.27 -4.24
CA GLY A 46 3.86 -6.63 -5.54
C GLY A 46 3.44 -8.02 -6.00
N LEU A 47 4.10 -8.46 -7.05
CA LEU A 47 3.97 -9.80 -7.58
C LEU A 47 4.78 -10.77 -6.73
N GLY A 48 4.18 -11.92 -6.40
CA GLY A 48 4.83 -12.96 -5.62
C GLY A 48 6.07 -13.52 -6.31
N VAL A 49 7.09 -13.78 -5.50
CA VAL A 49 8.41 -14.21 -5.98
C VAL A 49 8.42 -15.64 -6.52
N ALA A 50 7.42 -16.45 -6.18
CA ALA A 50 7.30 -17.83 -6.63
C ALA A 50 6.78 -17.97 -8.08
N GLY A 51 6.35 -16.89 -8.71
CA GLY A 51 5.83 -16.91 -10.09
C GLY A 51 4.45 -17.58 -10.25
N ASP A 52 3.78 -17.90 -9.14
CA ASP A 52 2.41 -18.45 -9.09
C ASP A 52 1.32 -17.39 -9.36
N GLY A 53 1.72 -16.12 -9.53
CA GLY A 53 0.82 -15.02 -9.82
C GLY A 53 0.07 -14.49 -8.59
N LEU A 54 0.39 -14.96 -7.38
CA LEU A 54 -0.16 -14.38 -6.15
C LEU A 54 0.34 -12.95 -5.96
N LEU A 55 -0.47 -12.14 -5.28
CA LEU A 55 -0.02 -10.86 -4.74
C LEU A 55 0.64 -11.06 -3.38
N GLU A 56 1.81 -10.46 -3.21
CA GLU A 56 2.61 -10.53 -1.98
C GLU A 56 2.99 -9.15 -1.47
N VAL A 57 3.20 -9.07 -0.17
CA VAL A 57 3.81 -7.90 0.49
C VAL A 57 5.23 -8.25 0.89
N GLN A 58 6.21 -7.53 0.33
CA GLN A 58 7.63 -7.86 0.46
C GLN A 58 8.51 -6.59 0.57
N PRO A 59 9.64 -6.64 1.29
CA PRO A 59 10.45 -5.45 1.59
C PRO A 59 11.07 -4.80 0.34
N ASN A 60 11.35 -5.58 -0.71
CA ASN A 60 12.12 -5.14 -1.88
C ASN A 60 11.31 -5.17 -3.19
N SER A 61 9.98 -5.15 -3.13
CA SER A 61 9.17 -5.04 -4.35
C SER A 61 9.36 -3.65 -4.96
N THR A 62 9.57 -3.60 -6.27
CA THR A 62 9.58 -2.34 -7.04
C THR A 62 8.29 -2.19 -7.86
N THR A 63 7.28 -2.99 -7.56
CA THR A 63 6.04 -3.05 -8.33
C THR A 63 5.29 -1.73 -8.19
N GLN A 64 4.89 -1.16 -9.32
CA GLN A 64 3.97 -0.03 -9.37
C GLN A 64 2.62 -0.49 -9.91
N TRP A 65 1.57 0.05 -9.32
CA TRP A 65 0.19 -0.27 -9.65
C TRP A 65 -0.46 0.96 -10.27
N HIS A 66 -0.88 0.84 -11.52
CA HIS A 66 -1.67 1.82 -12.23
C HIS A 66 -3.15 1.62 -11.92
N PHE A 67 -3.79 2.66 -11.40
CA PHE A 67 -5.19 2.67 -11.07
C PHE A 67 -5.93 3.35 -12.22
N GLU A 68 -6.96 2.69 -12.73
CA GLU A 68 -7.83 3.19 -13.79
C GLU A 68 -9.27 3.17 -13.28
N GLN A 69 -9.83 4.37 -13.11
CA GLN A 69 -11.21 4.54 -12.69
C GLN A 69 -12.14 4.10 -13.81
N ILE A 70 -13.08 3.23 -13.46
CA ILE A 70 -14.10 2.74 -14.39
C ILE A 70 -15.39 3.54 -14.21
N PHE A 71 -15.79 3.75 -12.95
CA PHE A 71 -16.94 4.59 -12.56
C PHE A 71 -16.87 4.92 -11.06
N ASP A 72 -17.28 6.13 -10.68
CA ASP A 72 -17.35 6.55 -9.26
C ASP A 72 -16.05 6.20 -8.48
N TYR A 73 -16.12 5.55 -7.32
CA TYR A 73 -14.92 5.13 -6.58
C TYR A 73 -14.40 3.73 -6.97
N ASN A 74 -14.77 3.20 -8.14
CA ASN A 74 -14.44 1.85 -8.58
C ASN A 74 -13.35 1.85 -9.65
N TYR A 75 -12.32 1.03 -9.43
CA TYR A 75 -11.10 0.99 -10.23
C TYR A 75 -10.81 -0.44 -10.70
N ILE A 76 -10.20 -0.56 -11.87
CA ILE A 76 -9.32 -1.70 -12.17
C ILE A 76 -7.88 -1.29 -11.86
N ILE A 77 -7.10 -2.23 -11.35
CA ILE A 77 -5.72 -1.98 -10.94
C ILE A 77 -4.80 -2.88 -11.77
N ARG A 78 -3.86 -2.29 -12.50
CA ARG A 78 -2.93 -2.95 -13.42
C ARG A 78 -1.51 -2.75 -12.94
N GLU A 79 -0.64 -3.76 -13.04
CA GLU A 79 0.80 -3.54 -12.91
C GLU A 79 1.25 -2.52 -13.97
N SER A 80 1.91 -1.42 -13.57
CA SER A 80 2.17 -0.29 -14.47
C SER A 80 2.98 -0.66 -15.72
N ASN A 81 3.86 -1.66 -15.63
CA ASN A 81 4.77 -2.06 -16.70
C ASN A 81 4.30 -3.30 -17.49
N SER A 82 3.07 -3.79 -17.28
CA SER A 82 2.54 -4.94 -18.00
C SER A 82 1.02 -4.90 -18.15
N ASN A 83 0.45 -5.88 -18.85
CA ASN A 83 -1.01 -6.04 -18.96
C ASN A 83 -1.58 -6.98 -17.88
N ARG A 84 -0.94 -7.08 -16.71
CA ARG A 84 -1.42 -7.89 -15.60
C ARG A 84 -2.27 -7.06 -14.65
N TYR A 85 -3.53 -7.43 -14.49
CA TYR A 85 -4.49 -6.80 -13.61
C TYR A 85 -4.64 -7.59 -12.33
N ILE A 86 -4.89 -6.90 -11.21
CA ILE A 86 -5.30 -7.55 -9.97
C ILE A 86 -6.62 -8.28 -10.21
N TYR A 87 -6.64 -9.56 -9.84
CA TYR A 87 -7.74 -10.46 -10.12
C TYR A 87 -8.02 -11.42 -8.97
N VAL A 88 -9.29 -11.53 -8.64
CA VAL A 88 -9.90 -12.47 -7.72
C VAL A 88 -11.07 -13.12 -8.48
N PRO A 89 -10.91 -14.35 -9.00
CA PRO A 89 -11.89 -15.00 -9.89
C PRO A 89 -13.27 -15.19 -9.27
N ASP A 90 -13.32 -15.47 -7.98
CA ASP A 90 -14.51 -15.72 -7.18
C ASP A 90 -14.32 -15.06 -5.81
N PRO A 91 -14.64 -13.75 -5.68
CA PRO A 91 -14.43 -13.01 -4.44
C PRO A 91 -15.33 -13.52 -3.33
N LYS A 92 -14.74 -14.22 -2.36
CA LYS A 92 -15.39 -14.69 -1.13
C LYS A 92 -14.39 -14.68 0.02
N LEU A 93 -14.89 -14.88 1.23
CA LEU A 93 -14.08 -14.93 2.44
C LEU A 93 -12.94 -15.95 2.29
N GLY A 94 -11.70 -15.49 2.44
CA GLY A 94 -10.49 -16.30 2.33
C GLY A 94 -9.91 -16.44 0.92
N SER A 95 -10.55 -15.91 -0.12
CA SER A 95 -10.00 -15.92 -1.48
C SER A 95 -8.65 -15.20 -1.54
N LEU A 96 -7.71 -15.76 -2.31
CA LEU A 96 -6.41 -15.16 -2.57
C LEU A 96 -6.50 -14.17 -3.74
N ALA A 97 -5.82 -13.04 -3.63
CA ALA A 97 -5.65 -12.14 -4.75
C ALA A 97 -4.47 -12.57 -5.63
N THR A 98 -4.70 -12.54 -6.93
CA THR A 98 -3.75 -12.94 -7.97
C THR A 98 -3.63 -11.82 -9.01
N VAL A 99 -2.86 -12.08 -10.07
CA VAL A 99 -2.90 -11.29 -11.29
C VAL A 99 -3.35 -12.08 -12.50
N SER A 100 -4.05 -11.41 -13.42
CA SER A 100 -4.50 -11.98 -14.69
C SER A 100 -4.18 -11.06 -15.86
N LYS A 101 -3.91 -11.63 -17.04
CA LYS A 101 -3.69 -10.88 -18.28
C LYS A 101 -4.99 -10.52 -19.02
N THR A 102 -6.10 -11.15 -18.65
CA THR A 102 -7.35 -11.13 -19.43
C THR A 102 -8.58 -10.78 -18.60
N ALA A 103 -8.43 -10.66 -17.28
CA ALA A 103 -9.53 -10.34 -16.36
C ALA A 103 -9.01 -9.42 -15.25
N ALA A 104 -9.90 -8.60 -14.70
CA ALA A 104 -9.63 -7.69 -13.60
C ALA A 104 -10.77 -7.76 -12.59
N THR A 105 -10.45 -7.58 -11.31
CA THR A 105 -11.44 -7.37 -10.26
C THR A 105 -11.65 -5.88 -10.08
N VAL A 106 -12.91 -5.47 -9.97
CA VAL A 106 -13.30 -4.10 -9.64
C VAL A 106 -13.06 -3.87 -8.15
N ILE A 107 -12.29 -2.85 -7.81
CA ILE A 107 -11.81 -2.56 -6.46
C ILE A 107 -12.13 -1.11 -6.12
N ASP A 108 -12.61 -0.87 -4.90
CA ASP A 108 -12.81 0.45 -4.32
C ASP A 108 -11.71 0.69 -3.25
N PRO A 109 -10.73 1.56 -3.52
CA PRO A 109 -9.75 1.98 -2.52
C PRO A 109 -10.39 3.03 -1.60
N THR A 110 -11.07 2.56 -0.56
CA THR A 110 -11.78 3.41 0.39
C THR A 110 -10.78 4.12 1.31
N VAL A 111 -10.86 5.45 1.40
CA VAL A 111 -10.09 6.26 2.36
C VAL A 111 -10.70 6.08 3.75
N TYR A 112 -9.90 5.65 4.71
CA TYR A 112 -10.38 5.43 6.09
C TYR A 112 -9.95 6.58 7.03
N ASP A 113 -8.67 6.92 7.08
CA ASP A 113 -8.13 8.03 7.88
C ASP A 113 -6.72 8.43 7.39
N ASN A 114 -6.31 9.71 7.50
CA ASN A 114 -4.93 10.19 7.25
C ASN A 114 -4.24 9.68 5.95
N ALA A 115 -5.00 9.51 4.85
CA ALA A 115 -4.52 8.94 3.58
C ALA A 115 -4.10 7.45 3.65
N GLN A 116 -4.61 6.73 4.64
CA GLN A 116 -4.62 5.27 4.69
C GLN A 116 -5.83 4.75 3.93
N TYR A 117 -5.58 3.76 3.09
CA TYR A 117 -6.54 3.16 2.18
C TYR A 117 -6.77 1.71 2.54
N LYS A 118 -8.01 1.27 2.38
CA LYS A 118 -8.36 -0.15 2.36
C LYS A 118 -8.87 -0.51 0.98
N PHE A 119 -8.42 -1.63 0.43
CA PHE A 119 -8.96 -2.14 -0.84
C PHE A 119 -10.21 -2.96 -0.57
N TYR A 120 -11.37 -2.38 -0.86
CA TYR A 120 -12.67 -3.04 -0.79
C TYR A 120 -13.01 -3.73 -2.11
N VAL A 121 -13.46 -4.98 -2.01
CA VAL A 121 -14.00 -5.76 -3.12
C VAL A 121 -15.47 -6.04 -2.82
N ARG A 122 -16.34 -5.52 -3.69
CA ARG A 122 -17.79 -5.74 -3.56
C ARG A 122 -18.13 -7.20 -3.88
N HIS A 123 -18.93 -7.80 -3.02
CA HIS A 123 -19.56 -9.09 -3.27
C HIS A 123 -20.94 -9.14 -2.58
N GLU A 124 -21.70 -10.21 -2.79
CA GLU A 124 -22.95 -10.43 -2.05
C GLU A 124 -22.65 -10.75 -0.57
N GLY A 125 -22.93 -9.80 0.33
CA GLY A 125 -22.72 -9.97 1.77
C GLY A 125 -21.93 -8.81 2.40
N PRO A 126 -21.25 -9.05 3.54
CA PRO A 126 -20.36 -8.08 4.16
C PRO A 126 -19.26 -7.59 3.20
N GLY A 127 -18.63 -6.45 3.50
CA GLY A 127 -17.50 -6.00 2.69
C GLY A 127 -16.26 -6.89 2.84
N LEU A 128 -15.62 -7.26 1.73
CA LEU A 128 -14.31 -7.93 1.75
C LEU A 128 -13.19 -6.95 1.45
N PHE A 129 -12.11 -7.09 2.20
CA PHE A 129 -10.96 -6.21 2.18
C PHE A 129 -9.68 -7.00 1.95
N PHE A 130 -8.72 -6.40 1.25
CA PHE A 130 -7.37 -6.95 1.17
C PHE A 130 -6.77 -7.02 2.56
N THR A 131 -6.36 -8.21 2.96
CA THR A 131 -5.74 -8.48 4.25
C THR A 131 -4.43 -9.20 4.02
N VAL A 132 -3.37 -8.71 4.66
CA VAL A 132 -2.03 -9.29 4.54
C VAL A 132 -1.88 -10.40 5.57
N GLU A 133 -1.74 -11.63 5.08
CA GLU A 133 -1.65 -12.83 5.91
C GLU A 133 -0.50 -13.74 5.45
N ARG A 134 -0.01 -14.60 6.35
CA ARG A 134 0.89 -15.68 5.95
C ARG A 134 0.22 -16.56 4.90
N HIS A 135 0.99 -16.96 3.88
CA HIS A 135 0.50 -17.81 2.81
C HIS A 135 0.01 -19.15 3.37
N SER A 136 0.91 -19.89 4.02
CA SER A 136 0.62 -21.17 4.68
C SER A 136 1.61 -21.45 5.82
N THR A 137 1.38 -22.54 6.55
CA THR A 137 2.29 -23.04 7.59
C THR A 137 3.63 -23.50 7.03
N GLU A 138 3.65 -23.99 5.80
CA GLU A 138 4.83 -24.49 5.09
C GLU A 138 5.65 -23.36 4.46
N GLN A 139 5.03 -22.20 4.24
CA GLN A 139 5.68 -21.00 3.70
C GLN A 139 5.40 -19.79 4.60
N PRO A 140 5.89 -19.81 5.85
CA PRO A 140 5.51 -18.84 6.88
C PRO A 140 6.03 -17.43 6.61
N ASP A 141 7.04 -17.29 5.76
CA ASP A 141 7.69 -16.01 5.44
C ASP A 141 7.06 -15.31 4.22
N ARG A 142 6.16 -16.00 3.50
CA ARG A 142 5.41 -15.41 2.39
C ARG A 142 4.15 -14.75 2.93
N TYR A 143 4.04 -13.44 2.75
CA TYR A 143 2.85 -12.67 3.11
C TYR A 143 2.06 -12.34 1.85
N VAL A 144 0.85 -12.87 1.76
CA VAL A 144 -0.03 -12.77 0.59
C VAL A 144 -1.28 -11.96 0.92
N ILE A 145 -1.99 -11.54 -0.12
CA ILE A 145 -3.29 -10.88 0.01
C ILE A 145 -4.41 -11.92 0.04
N LYS A 146 -5.15 -11.97 1.15
CA LYS A 146 -6.40 -12.73 1.32
C LYS A 146 -7.57 -11.76 1.56
N LEU A 147 -8.73 -12.11 1.03
CA LEU A 147 -9.96 -11.35 1.27
C LEU A 147 -10.55 -11.68 2.64
N ARG A 148 -10.73 -10.69 3.51
CA ARG A 148 -11.40 -10.84 4.81
C ARG A 148 -12.41 -9.73 5.03
N GLU A 149 -13.37 -9.99 5.91
CA GLU A 149 -14.23 -8.93 6.44
C GLU A 149 -13.39 -7.87 7.19
N ASN A 150 -13.90 -6.64 7.24
CA ASN A 150 -13.31 -5.56 8.03
C ASN A 150 -13.36 -5.95 9.51
N THR A 151 -12.20 -5.99 10.16
CA THR A 151 -12.13 -6.28 11.59
C THR A 151 -10.95 -5.52 12.16
N ASP A 152 -11.16 -4.86 13.30
CA ASP A 152 -10.12 -4.11 13.99
C ASP A 152 -8.89 -5.00 14.28
N GLY A 153 -7.70 -4.44 14.07
CA GLY A 153 -6.42 -5.12 14.30
C GLY A 153 -5.94 -6.03 13.17
N LYS A 154 -6.71 -6.23 12.10
CA LYS A 154 -6.20 -6.90 10.89
C LYS A 154 -5.33 -5.95 10.06
N ARG A 155 -4.31 -6.53 9.41
CA ARG A 155 -3.38 -5.82 8.52
C ARG A 155 -4.05 -5.53 7.17
N GLN A 156 -4.88 -4.49 7.15
CA GLN A 156 -5.73 -4.09 6.02
C GLN A 156 -5.47 -2.66 5.52
N ASP A 157 -4.61 -1.92 6.21
CA ASP A 157 -4.32 -0.52 5.91
C ASP A 157 -3.10 -0.41 4.99
N PHE A 158 -3.25 0.38 3.94
CA PHE A 158 -2.24 0.61 2.93
C PHE A 158 -2.02 2.09 2.68
N THR A 159 -0.79 2.47 2.37
CA THR A 159 -0.41 3.83 2.01
C THR A 159 -0.02 3.88 0.53
N PHE A 160 -0.56 4.84 -0.22
CA PHE A 160 -0.27 5.01 -1.64
C PHE A 160 0.69 6.17 -1.85
N ILE A 161 1.81 5.93 -2.54
CA ILE A 161 2.78 6.99 -2.85
C ILE A 161 2.93 7.10 -4.36
N LYS A 162 2.70 8.30 -4.91
CA LYS A 162 2.95 8.59 -6.32
C LYS A 162 4.46 8.49 -6.60
N PRO A 163 4.88 7.91 -7.73
CA PRO A 163 6.28 7.93 -8.12
C PRO A 163 6.75 9.38 -8.27
N GLN A 164 7.95 9.68 -7.78
CA GLN A 164 8.51 11.02 -7.95
C GLN A 164 8.64 11.33 -9.44
N LYS A 165 8.08 12.47 -9.88
CA LYS A 165 8.41 13.03 -11.18
C LYS A 165 9.90 13.33 -11.14
N LYS A 166 10.70 12.70 -12.02
CA LYS A 166 12.08 13.14 -12.26
C LYS A 166 11.99 14.60 -12.70
N SER A 167 12.33 15.54 -11.82
CA SER A 167 12.54 16.91 -12.27
C SER A 167 13.77 16.86 -13.17
N ASN A 168 13.63 17.36 -14.40
CA ASN A 168 14.82 17.68 -15.19
C ASN A 168 15.56 18.75 -14.39
N GLN A 169 16.62 18.35 -13.67
CA GLN A 169 17.58 19.30 -13.14
C GLN A 169 18.17 20.03 -14.33
N ILE A 170 17.69 21.25 -14.57
CA ILE A 170 18.40 22.22 -15.39
C ILE A 170 19.74 22.41 -14.67
N ARG A 171 20.80 21.80 -15.20
CA ARG A 171 22.16 22.15 -14.80
C ARG A 171 22.33 23.62 -15.15
N ALA A 172 22.23 24.49 -14.15
CA ALA A 172 22.80 25.81 -14.24
C ALA A 172 24.32 25.62 -14.26
N THR A 173 24.90 25.65 -15.47
CA THR A 173 26.33 25.88 -15.63
C THR A 173 26.59 27.30 -15.17
N ILE A 174 27.37 27.45 -14.10
CA ILE A 174 27.99 28.71 -13.67
C ILE A 174 29.31 28.82 -14.42
#